data_AF-A0A202BWU8-F1
#
_entry.id   AF-A0A202BWU8-F1
#
_cell.length_a   1.000
_cell.length_b   1.000
_cell.length_c   1.000
_cell.angle_alpha   90.00
_cell.angle_beta   90.00
_cell.angle_gamma   90.00
#
_symmetry.space_group_name_H-M   'P 1'
#
loop_
_entity.id
_entity.type
_entity.pdbx_description
1 polymer ?
#
loop_
_entity_poly.entity_id
_entity_poly.type
_entity_poly.pdbx_seq_one_letter_code
_entity_poly.pdbx_strand_id
1 'polypeptide(L)'
;MKKIFVSVMLLFGVFSFSQSVTERYNSLSKRYEYFNSSGNIIGYKQYNSLTRQWEYYDLKSTEYQRQPRQYGEYIQPNNLGLIERALQQKQQNYDTNFQFVKSKIEYMINDIRTWDIDTNVKYQIITQFKDAISKNLDSRDIDYGSNQQTNIVIKWLLDTLETIIKNVNSK
;
A
#
# COMPACT_ATOMS: atom_id res chain seq x y z
N MET A 1 49.93 -38.03 -44.72
CA MET A 1 48.89 -38.39 -43.72
C MET A 1 48.39 -37.21 -42.88
N LYS A 2 49.24 -36.34 -42.33
CA LYS A 2 48.80 -35.18 -41.49
C LYS A 2 47.83 -34.20 -42.19
N LYS A 3 47.99 -33.95 -43.49
CA LYS A 3 47.11 -33.03 -44.26
C LYS A 3 45.70 -33.60 -44.51
N ILE A 4 45.57 -34.92 -44.57
CA ILE A 4 44.26 -35.61 -44.74
C ILE A 4 43.47 -35.51 -43.43
N PHE A 5 44.15 -35.64 -42.29
CA PHE A 5 43.52 -35.56 -40.96
C PHE A 5 42.86 -34.19 -40.70
N VAL A 6 43.52 -33.10 -41.11
CA VAL A 6 42.98 -31.74 -40.98
C VAL A 6 41.75 -31.53 -41.87
N SER A 7 41.77 -32.05 -43.09
CA SER A 7 40.63 -31.99 -44.01
C SER A 7 39.42 -32.78 -43.51
N VAL A 8 39.66 -33.94 -42.87
CA VAL A 8 38.61 -34.76 -42.27
C VAL A 8 37.98 -34.06 -41.07
N MET A 9 38.76 -33.43 -40.17
CA MET A 9 38.20 -32.66 -39.06
C MET A 9 37.36 -31.45 -39.49
N LEU A 10 37.74 -30.76 -40.58
CA LEU A 10 36.97 -29.64 -41.13
C LEU A 10 35.61 -30.08 -41.70
N LEU A 11 35.53 -31.28 -42.30
CA LEU A 11 34.28 -31.84 -42.82
C LEU A 11 33.31 -32.31 -41.72
N PHE A 12 33.80 -32.67 -40.53
CA PHE A 12 32.94 -33.00 -39.39
C PHE A 12 32.37 -31.76 -38.66
N GLY A 13 33.00 -30.58 -38.81
CA GLY A 13 32.56 -29.34 -38.17
C GLY A 13 31.25 -28.74 -38.71
N VAL A 14 30.82 -29.13 -39.91
CA VAL A 14 29.61 -28.60 -40.56
C VAL A 14 28.30 -29.28 -40.13
N PHE A 15 28.34 -30.31 -39.29
CA PHE A 15 27.14 -30.95 -38.72
C PHE A 15 26.63 -30.27 -37.44
N SER A 16 26.82 -28.95 -37.32
CA SER A 16 26.29 -28.20 -36.18
C SER A 16 24.75 -28.16 -36.26
N PHE A 17 24.12 -28.88 -35.34
CA PHE A 17 22.68 -29.10 -35.24
C PHE A 17 21.88 -27.78 -35.31
N SER A 18 21.01 -27.68 -36.32
CA SER A 18 19.96 -26.65 -36.37
C SER A 18 18.97 -26.86 -35.23
N GLN A 19 18.56 -25.79 -34.55
CA GLN A 19 17.56 -25.82 -33.49
C GLN A 19 16.29 -26.55 -33.99
N SER A 20 15.81 -27.55 -33.25
CA SER A 20 14.63 -28.35 -33.60
C SER A 20 13.30 -27.66 -33.27
N VAL A 21 13.37 -26.46 -32.66
CA VAL A 21 12.21 -25.67 -32.23
C VAL A 21 12.32 -24.25 -32.78
N THR A 22 11.25 -23.77 -33.42
CA THR A 22 11.14 -22.38 -33.89
C THR A 22 10.08 -21.63 -33.09
N GLU A 23 10.40 -20.41 -32.63
CA GLU A 23 9.45 -19.50 -31.97
C GLU A 23 8.89 -18.49 -32.99
N ARG A 24 7.56 -18.31 -33.03
CA ARG A 24 6.91 -17.29 -33.87
C ARG A 24 5.82 -16.56 -33.08
N TYR A 25 5.79 -15.24 -33.19
CA TYR A 25 4.71 -14.45 -32.59
C TYR A 25 3.45 -14.53 -33.45
N ASN A 26 2.33 -14.88 -32.84
CA ASN A 26 1.01 -14.88 -33.46
C ASN A 26 0.24 -13.63 -32.97
N SER A 27 0.08 -12.65 -33.85
CA SER A 27 -0.60 -11.39 -33.53
C SER A 27 -2.10 -11.55 -33.28
N LEU A 28 -2.75 -12.53 -33.91
CA LEU A 28 -4.18 -12.80 -33.75
C LEU A 28 -4.47 -13.34 -32.34
N SER A 29 -3.67 -14.31 -31.90
CA SER A 29 -3.80 -14.94 -30.58
C SER A 29 -2.97 -14.27 -29.48
N LYS A 30 -2.18 -13.24 -29.83
CA LYS A 30 -1.30 -12.48 -28.92
C LYS A 30 -0.38 -13.35 -28.05
N ARG A 31 0.22 -14.38 -28.66
CA ARG A 31 1.08 -15.37 -27.99
C ARG A 31 2.27 -15.75 -28.87
N TYR A 32 3.32 -16.27 -28.26
CA TYR A 32 4.44 -16.87 -29.00
C TYR A 32 4.21 -18.38 -29.11
N GLU A 33 4.25 -18.91 -30.32
CA GLU A 33 4.01 -20.32 -30.64
C GLU A 33 5.33 -21.02 -30.97
N TYR A 34 5.49 -22.23 -30.43
CA TYR A 34 6.68 -23.06 -30.60
C TYR A 34 6.37 -24.21 -31.56
N PHE A 35 7.19 -24.35 -32.61
CA PHE A 35 7.01 -25.34 -33.67
C PHE A 35 8.14 -26.36 -33.66
N ASN A 36 7.86 -27.64 -33.89
CA ASN A 36 8.90 -28.64 -34.12
C ASN A 36 9.46 -28.60 -35.55
N SER A 37 10.46 -29.43 -35.84
CA SER A 37 11.08 -29.57 -37.16
C SER A 37 10.11 -30.00 -38.28
N SER A 38 8.96 -30.59 -37.93
CA SER A 38 7.89 -30.97 -38.87
C SER A 38 6.87 -29.85 -39.10
N GLY A 39 7.04 -28.68 -38.47
CA GLY A 39 6.14 -27.53 -38.59
C GLY A 39 4.87 -27.62 -37.73
N ASN A 40 4.78 -28.58 -36.81
CA ASN A 40 3.64 -28.72 -35.90
C ASN A 40 3.87 -27.91 -34.61
N ILE A 41 2.83 -27.25 -34.10
CA ILE A 41 2.90 -26.53 -32.82
C ILE A 41 3.04 -27.54 -31.68
N ILE A 42 4.02 -27.32 -30.81
CA ILE A 42 4.31 -28.15 -29.65
C ILE A 42 4.02 -27.45 -28.32
N GLY A 43 3.85 -26.13 -28.33
CA GLY A 43 3.53 -25.33 -27.16
C GLY A 43 3.39 -23.86 -27.50
N TYR A 44 2.99 -23.05 -26.53
CA TYR A 44 2.95 -21.60 -26.68
C TYR A 44 3.23 -20.91 -25.33
N LYS A 45 3.80 -19.69 -25.35
CA LYS A 45 3.83 -18.81 -24.18
C LYS A 45 2.92 -17.60 -24.40
N GLN A 46 2.18 -17.25 -23.36
CA GLN A 46 1.27 -16.11 -23.35
C GLN A 46 1.53 -15.25 -22.12
N TYR A 47 1.44 -13.93 -22.28
CA TYR A 47 1.56 -13.01 -21.16
C TYR A 47 0.23 -12.94 -20.41
N ASN A 48 0.27 -13.25 -19.11
CA ASN A 48 -0.86 -13.11 -18.22
C ASN A 48 -0.80 -11.73 -17.56
N SER A 49 -1.77 -10.88 -17.88
CA SER A 49 -1.84 -9.51 -17.34
C SER A 49 -2.13 -9.46 -15.85
N LEU A 50 -2.78 -10.48 -15.29
CA LEU A 50 -3.13 -10.55 -13.86
C LEU A 50 -1.88 -10.87 -13.02
N THR A 51 -1.12 -11.88 -13.41
CA THR A 51 0.11 -12.29 -12.71
C THR A 51 1.34 -11.50 -13.16
N ARG A 52 1.22 -10.76 -14.27
CA ARG A 52 2.29 -9.96 -14.92
C ARG A 52 3.48 -10.81 -15.36
N GLN A 53 3.22 -12.01 -15.87
CA GLN A 53 4.25 -12.99 -16.20
C GLN A 53 3.95 -13.71 -17.52
N TRP A 54 5.00 -14.29 -18.12
CA TRP A 54 4.85 -15.19 -19.26
C TRP A 54 4.60 -16.61 -18.76
N GLU A 55 3.53 -17.22 -19.25
CA GLU A 55 3.10 -18.57 -18.91
C GLU A 55 3.30 -19.47 -20.13
N TYR A 56 4.03 -20.57 -19.98
CA TYR A 56 4.26 -21.55 -21.06
C TYR A 56 3.32 -22.75 -20.95
N TYR A 57 2.64 -23.07 -22.04
CA TYR A 57 1.69 -24.15 -22.17
C TYR A 57 2.21 -25.21 -23.14
N ASP A 58 2.39 -26.44 -22.66
CA ASP A 58 2.80 -27.59 -23.47
C ASP A 58 1.57 -28.26 -24.10
N LEU A 59 1.62 -28.51 -25.41
CA LEU A 59 0.53 -29.17 -26.14
C LEU A 59 0.73 -30.69 -26.25
N LYS A 60 1.92 -31.21 -25.92
CA LYS A 60 2.23 -32.64 -25.92
C LYS A 60 1.86 -33.36 -24.62
N SER A 61 1.65 -32.62 -23.52
CA SER A 61 1.16 -33.20 -22.27
C SER A 61 -0.34 -33.52 -22.36
N THR A 62 -0.74 -34.68 -21.85
CA THR A 62 -2.15 -35.10 -21.74
C THR A 62 -2.98 -34.04 -21.02
N GLU A 63 -4.26 -33.95 -21.37
CA GLU A 63 -5.20 -32.87 -20.98
C GLU A 63 -5.25 -32.56 -19.48
N TYR A 64 -4.87 -33.52 -18.63
CA TYR A 64 -4.84 -33.44 -17.17
C TYR A 64 -3.56 -32.80 -16.56
N GLN A 65 -2.57 -32.40 -17.37
CA GLN A 65 -1.29 -31.85 -16.88
C GLN A 65 -0.84 -30.56 -17.58
N ARG A 66 -1.77 -29.80 -18.16
CA ARG A 66 -1.47 -28.45 -18.68
C ARG A 66 -1.36 -27.44 -17.54
N GLN A 67 -0.40 -27.61 -16.64
CA GLN A 67 -0.02 -26.55 -15.71
C GLN A 67 1.04 -25.67 -16.37
N PRO A 68 0.82 -24.36 -16.49
CA PRO A 68 1.81 -23.49 -17.11
C PRO A 68 3.10 -23.54 -16.29
N ARG A 69 4.23 -23.80 -16.96
CA ARG A 69 5.54 -23.57 -16.31
C ARG A 69 5.70 -22.06 -16.17
N GLN A 70 5.59 -21.56 -14.93
CA GLN A 70 5.77 -20.15 -14.61
C GLN A 70 7.22 -19.76 -14.88
N TYR A 71 7.44 -18.74 -15.72
CA TYR A 71 8.76 -18.19 -15.97
C TYR A 71 8.89 -16.86 -15.23
N GLY A 72 9.67 -16.88 -14.14
CA GLY A 72 9.90 -15.74 -13.23
C GLY A 72 9.18 -15.89 -11.89
N GLU A 73 9.84 -15.51 -10.80
CA GLU A 73 9.19 -15.43 -9.49
C GLU A 73 8.15 -14.29 -9.48
N TYR A 74 6.97 -14.57 -8.93
CA TYR A 74 5.97 -13.52 -8.70
C TYR A 74 6.47 -12.62 -7.58
N ILE A 75 6.92 -11.42 -7.95
CA ILE A 75 7.20 -10.36 -6.98
C ILE A 75 5.85 -9.74 -6.61
N GLN A 76 5.35 -10.01 -5.39
CA GLN A 76 4.22 -9.27 -4.85
C GLN A 76 4.54 -7.77 -4.93
N PRO A 77 3.78 -6.97 -5.71
CA PRO A 77 4.15 -5.58 -5.99
C PRO A 77 4.11 -4.70 -4.74
N ASN A 78 3.34 -5.12 -3.73
CA ASN A 78 3.18 -4.43 -2.45
C ASN A 78 3.49 -5.38 -1.31
N ASN A 79 4.34 -4.94 -0.38
CA ASN A 79 4.60 -5.67 0.85
C ASN A 79 3.42 -5.48 1.82
N LEU A 80 2.49 -6.43 1.82
CA LEU A 80 1.28 -6.39 2.66
C LEU A 80 1.62 -6.24 4.16
N GLY A 81 2.71 -6.85 4.63
CA GLY A 81 3.15 -6.73 6.01
C GLY A 81 3.72 -5.34 6.37
N LEU A 82 4.25 -4.59 5.41
CA LEU A 82 4.60 -3.17 5.62
C LEU A 82 3.34 -2.30 5.67
N ILE A 83 2.35 -2.57 4.81
CA ILE A 83 1.07 -1.85 4.80
C ILE A 83 0.32 -2.09 6.12
N GLU A 84 0.22 -3.34 6.56
CA GLU A 84 -0.44 -3.69 7.82
C GLU A 84 0.21 -2.97 9.01
N ARG A 85 1.55 -3.00 9.11
CA ARG A 85 2.28 -2.28 10.17
C ARG A 85 2.06 -0.77 10.11
N ALA A 86 2.04 -0.19 8.90
CA ALA A 86 1.79 1.24 8.74
C ALA A 86 0.36 1.62 9.17
N LEU A 87 -0.64 0.79 8.85
CA LEU A 87 -2.02 0.99 9.28
C LEU A 87 -2.18 0.83 10.80
N GLN A 88 -1.55 -0.19 11.39
CA GLN A 88 -1.53 -0.39 12.84
C GLN A 88 -0.90 0.80 13.55
N GLN A 89 0.24 1.30 13.08
CA GLN A 89 0.87 2.49 13.65
C GLN A 89 -0.03 3.72 13.53
N LYS A 90 -0.69 3.90 12.37
CA LYS A 90 -1.61 5.03 12.18
C LYS A 90 -2.81 4.95 13.13
N GLN A 91 -3.35 3.76 13.34
CA GLN A 91 -4.45 3.53 14.30
C GLN A 91 -4.00 3.80 15.74
N GLN A 92 -2.81 3.32 16.14
CA GLN A 92 -2.26 3.58 17.47
C GLN A 92 -2.06 5.08 17.72
N ASN A 93 -1.55 5.81 16.72
CA ASN A 93 -1.41 7.26 16.80
C ASN A 93 -2.77 7.93 16.98
N TYR A 94 -3.77 7.53 16.17
CA TYR A 94 -5.12 8.03 16.29
C TYR A 94 -5.68 7.84 17.70
N ASP A 95 -5.62 6.61 18.22
CA ASP A 95 -6.17 6.27 19.53
C ASP A 95 -5.47 7.07 20.64
N THR A 96 -4.14 7.12 20.60
CA THR A 96 -3.32 7.85 21.59
C THR A 96 -3.65 9.34 21.58
N ASN A 97 -3.66 9.96 20.40
CA ASN A 97 -3.90 11.38 20.25
C ASN A 97 -5.33 11.78 20.60
N PHE A 98 -6.31 10.97 20.19
CA PHE A 98 -7.71 11.20 20.55
C PHE A 98 -7.89 11.16 22.07
N GLN A 99 -7.32 10.16 22.76
CA GLN A 99 -7.35 10.10 24.22
C GLN A 99 -6.61 11.29 24.85
N PHE A 100 -5.47 11.70 24.29
CA PHE A 100 -4.74 12.87 24.78
C PHE A 100 -5.59 14.15 24.73
N VAL A 101 -6.28 14.42 23.62
CA VAL A 101 -7.18 15.57 23.50
C VAL A 101 -8.31 15.48 24.51
N LYS A 102 -8.95 14.31 24.64
CA LYS A 102 -10.03 14.10 25.61
C LYS A 102 -9.57 14.37 27.04
N SER A 103 -8.45 13.77 27.46
CA SER A 103 -7.88 14.00 28.79
C SER A 103 -7.48 15.45 29.02
N LYS A 104 -7.00 16.15 27.99
CA LYS A 104 -6.68 17.58 28.10
C LYS A 104 -7.93 18.42 28.34
N ILE A 105 -9.03 18.15 27.62
CA ILE A 105 -10.33 18.82 27.82
C ILE A 105 -10.83 18.58 29.25
N GLU A 106 -10.82 17.34 29.72
CA GLU A 106 -11.24 16.99 31.08
C GLU A 106 -10.38 17.70 32.14
N TYR A 107 -9.06 17.73 31.94
CA TYR A 107 -8.14 18.47 32.80
C TYR A 107 -8.50 19.96 32.85
N MET A 108 -8.70 20.62 31.70
CA MET A 108 -9.04 22.05 31.66
C MET A 108 -10.37 22.34 32.37
N ILE A 109 -11.40 21.52 32.15
CA ILE A 109 -12.70 21.67 32.82
C ILE A 109 -12.56 21.51 34.34
N ASN A 110 -11.76 20.54 34.79
CA ASN A 110 -11.53 20.32 36.21
C ASN A 110 -10.69 21.44 36.83
N ASP A 111 -9.67 21.93 36.13
CA ASP A 111 -8.84 23.07 36.57
C ASP A 111 -9.71 24.31 36.83
N ILE A 112 -10.60 24.67 35.90
CA ILE A 112 -11.54 25.80 36.05
C ILE A 112 -12.41 25.66 37.32
N ARG A 113 -12.81 24.43 37.69
CA ARG A 113 -13.62 24.21 38.91
C ARG A 113 -12.85 24.56 40.18
N THR A 114 -11.52 24.42 40.17
CA THR A 114 -10.65 24.69 41.31
C THR A 114 -10.32 26.17 41.51
N TRP A 115 -10.53 27.02 40.51
CA TRP A 115 -10.17 28.44 40.58
C TRP A 115 -10.92 29.16 41.71
N ASP A 116 -10.29 30.14 42.34
CA ASP A 116 -10.91 30.94 43.40
C ASP A 116 -11.69 32.14 42.80
N ILE A 117 -12.81 31.84 42.17
CA ILE A 117 -13.71 32.82 41.52
C ILE A 117 -15.18 32.47 41.77
N ASP A 118 -16.09 33.40 41.46
CA ASP A 118 -17.53 33.20 41.64
C ASP A 118 -18.06 31.96 40.90
N THR A 119 -18.95 31.22 41.56
CA THR A 119 -19.49 29.96 41.05
C THR A 119 -20.26 30.15 39.74
N ASN A 120 -20.98 31.26 39.57
CA ASN A 120 -21.71 31.53 38.33
C ASN A 120 -20.74 31.83 37.19
N VAL A 121 -19.64 32.54 37.47
CA VAL A 121 -18.57 32.79 36.50
C VAL A 121 -17.93 31.48 36.04
N LYS A 122 -17.61 30.55 36.97
CA LYS A 122 -17.11 29.21 36.60
C LYS A 122 -18.08 28.47 35.69
N TYR A 123 -19.36 28.48 36.04
CA TYR A 123 -20.40 27.79 35.28
C TYR A 123 -20.51 28.37 33.86
N GLN A 124 -20.47 29.70 33.71
CA GLN A 124 -20.52 30.37 32.41
C GLN A 124 -19.30 30.01 31.54
N ILE A 125 -18.09 30.04 32.10
CA ILE A 125 -16.86 29.68 31.36
C ILE A 125 -16.93 28.22 30.89
N ILE A 126 -17.26 27.28 31.79
CA ILE A 126 -17.33 25.85 31.45
C ILE A 126 -18.40 25.59 30.38
N THR A 127 -19.56 26.24 30.48
CA THR A 127 -20.66 26.06 29.53
C THR A 127 -20.27 26.57 28.15
N GLN A 128 -19.77 27.80 28.04
CA GLN A 128 -19.32 28.36 26.76
C GLN A 128 -18.18 27.54 26.14
N PHE A 129 -17.28 27.00 26.96
CA PHE A 129 -16.18 26.19 26.47
C PHE A 129 -16.66 24.84 25.90
N LYS A 130 -17.58 24.16 26.59
CA LYS A 130 -18.20 22.93 26.10
C LYS A 130 -18.98 23.17 24.81
N ASP A 131 -19.75 24.26 24.74
CA ASP A 131 -20.50 24.61 23.53
C ASP A 131 -19.56 24.89 22.35
N ALA A 132 -18.43 25.58 22.59
CA ALA A 132 -17.42 25.82 21.58
C ALA A 132 -16.79 24.51 21.07
N ILE A 133 -16.48 23.58 21.97
CA ILE A 133 -15.98 22.24 21.64
C ILE A 133 -16.99 21.50 20.75
N SER A 134 -18.25 21.38 21.18
CA SER A 134 -19.24 20.63 20.40
C SER A 134 -19.56 21.26 19.06
N LYS A 135 -19.47 22.58 18.94
CA LYS A 135 -19.67 23.26 17.66
C LYS A 135 -18.50 23.06 16.68
N ASN A 136 -17.27 23.01 17.18
CA ASN A 136 -16.07 23.11 16.33
C ASN A 136 -15.22 21.83 16.24
N LEU A 137 -15.31 20.92 17.21
CA LEU A 137 -14.51 19.70 17.22
C LEU A 137 -15.37 18.47 16.88
N ASP A 138 -16.58 18.36 17.42
CA ASP A 138 -17.44 17.20 17.16
C ASP A 138 -17.91 17.12 15.69
N SER A 139 -17.87 18.24 14.98
CA SER A 139 -18.31 18.37 13.58
C SER A 139 -17.19 18.32 12.54
N ARG A 140 -15.92 18.33 12.96
CA ARG A 140 -14.77 18.39 12.04
C ARG A 140 -14.15 17.03 11.81
N ASP A 141 -13.80 16.77 10.55
CA ASP A 141 -12.97 15.63 10.16
C ASP A 141 -11.51 15.91 10.54
N ILE A 142 -11.17 15.61 11.80
CA ILE A 142 -9.83 15.81 12.38
C ILE A 142 -9.04 14.51 12.25
N ASP A 143 -7.86 14.57 11.63
CA ASP A 143 -6.94 13.43 11.55
C ASP A 143 -6.12 13.31 12.83
N TYR A 144 -6.68 12.63 13.84
CA TYR A 144 -5.95 12.30 15.06
C TYR A 144 -4.79 11.32 14.81
N GLY A 145 -4.68 10.69 13.64
CA GLY A 145 -3.48 9.95 13.24
C GLY A 145 -2.25 10.85 13.06
N SER A 146 -2.44 12.16 12.98
CA SER A 146 -1.41 13.18 12.83
C SER A 146 -1.17 13.96 14.12
N ASN A 147 0.08 13.90 14.61
CA ASN A 147 0.52 14.71 15.76
C ASN A 147 0.42 16.22 15.48
N GLN A 148 0.62 16.64 14.24
CA GLN A 148 0.51 18.04 13.85
C GLN A 148 -0.93 18.53 13.98
N GLN A 149 -1.90 17.78 13.45
CA GLN A 149 -3.31 18.15 13.58
C GLN A 149 -3.76 18.12 15.03
N THR A 150 -3.30 17.13 15.80
CA THR A 150 -3.58 17.03 17.23
C THR A 150 -3.06 18.27 17.99
N ASN A 151 -1.83 18.71 17.72
CA ASN A 151 -1.28 19.92 18.33
C ASN A 151 -2.05 21.20 17.94
N ILE A 152 -2.56 21.27 16.71
CA ILE A 152 -3.44 22.37 16.28
C ILE A 152 -4.73 22.38 17.12
N VAL A 153 -5.33 21.22 17.36
CA VAL A 153 -6.53 21.10 18.22
C VAL A 153 -6.23 21.52 19.65
N ILE A 154 -5.11 21.07 20.22
CA ILE A 154 -4.71 21.47 21.58
C ILE A 154 -4.49 22.98 21.69
N LYS A 155 -3.80 23.58 20.72
CA LYS A 155 -3.62 25.04 20.68
C LYS A 155 -4.98 25.75 20.59
N TRP A 156 -5.85 25.30 19.69
CA TRP A 156 -7.19 25.87 19.55
C TRP A 156 -8.00 25.81 20.85
N LEU A 157 -7.92 24.70 21.59
CA LEU A 157 -8.58 24.57 22.89
C LEU A 157 -8.10 25.62 23.89
N LEU A 158 -6.79 25.81 24.00
CA LEU A 158 -6.18 26.80 24.91
C LEU A 158 -6.58 28.23 24.51
N ASP A 159 -6.42 28.58 23.24
CA ASP A 159 -6.75 29.91 22.71
C ASP A 159 -8.25 30.24 22.90
N THR A 160 -9.11 29.23 22.72
CA THR A 160 -10.57 29.35 22.90
C THR A 160 -10.91 29.60 24.36
N LEU A 161 -10.31 28.84 25.29
CA LEU A 161 -10.53 29.02 26.72
C LEU A 161 -10.07 30.42 27.17
N GLU A 162 -8.89 30.86 26.74
CA GLU A 162 -8.38 32.21 27.05
C GLU A 162 -9.33 33.31 26.56
N THR A 163 -9.86 33.15 25.35
CA THR A 163 -10.83 34.08 24.76
C THR A 163 -12.12 34.16 25.59
N ILE A 164 -12.64 33.00 26.03
CA ILE A 164 -13.85 32.94 26.86
C ILE A 164 -13.62 33.63 28.20
N ILE A 165 -12.48 33.37 28.86
CA ILE A 165 -12.14 34.00 30.15
C ILE A 165 -12.12 35.52 30.01
N LYS A 166 -11.45 36.05 28.97
CA LYS A 166 -11.40 37.50 28.70
C LYS A 166 -12.80 38.08 28.52
N ASN A 167 -13.64 37.42 27.74
CA ASN A 167 -14.99 37.88 27.45
C ASN A 167 -15.90 37.89 28.70
N VAL A 168 -15.79 36.86 29.55
CA VAL A 168 -16.58 36.79 30.79
C VAL A 168 -16.12 37.84 31.80
N ASN A 169 -14.81 38.08 31.94
CA ASN A 169 -14.28 39.09 32.87
C ASN A 169 -14.49 40.54 32.38
N SER A 170 -14.78 40.74 31.10
CA SER A 170 -15.05 42.08 30.53
C SER A 170 -16.52 42.54 30.66
N LYS A 171 -17.40 41.68 31.19
CA LYS A 171 -18.82 41.96 31.44
C LYS A 171 -19.07 42.23 32.91
#